data_AF-A0A4R4M4R1-F1
#
_entry.id   AF-A0A4R4M4R1-F1
#
_cell.length_a   1.000
_cell.length_b   1.000
_cell.length_c   1.000
_cell.angle_alpha   90.00
_cell.angle_beta   90.00
_cell.angle_gamma   90.00
#
_symmetry.space_group_name_H-M   'P 1'
#
loop_
_entity.id
_entity.type
_entity.pdbx_description
1 polymer ?
#
loop_
_entity_poly.entity_id
_entity_poly.type
_entity_poly.pdbx_seq_one_letter_code
_entity_poly.pdbx_strand_id
1 'polypeptide(L)'
;MLLEDLRALPVGAPLLAGPDAEPVVLAELTPPGPGRRTTTARVLTVLGEERDVLPRLLAPAPPARYPDAVAVRPDLTGHTITVEKITARIWPRLGLARGVVGQLAAIERQDGHLVKVCCIASDLWGGDIETAARSYADGYGARCVPAGSA
;
A
#
# COMPACT_ATOMS: atom_id res chain seq x y z
N MET A 1 -0.89 -20.72 0.42
CA MET A 1 -1.68 -20.45 1.64
C MET A 1 -2.90 -21.37 1.68
N LEU A 2 -3.55 -21.52 2.83
CA LEU A 2 -4.78 -22.32 2.92
C LEU A 2 -5.95 -21.58 2.26
N LEU A 3 -6.95 -22.33 1.77
CA LEU A 3 -8.12 -21.74 1.12
C LEU A 3 -8.96 -20.89 2.09
N GLU A 4 -9.02 -21.29 3.36
CA GLU A 4 -9.75 -20.54 4.39
C GLU A 4 -9.13 -19.16 4.65
N ASP A 5 -7.80 -19.08 4.76
CA ASP A 5 -7.07 -17.82 4.91
C ASP A 5 -7.31 -16.90 3.71
N LEU A 6 -7.29 -17.47 2.51
CA LEU A 6 -7.51 -16.70 1.28
C LEU A 6 -8.95 -16.17 1.20
N ARG A 7 -9.94 -16.90 1.71
CA ARG A 7 -11.35 -16.45 1.77
C ARG A 7 -11.56 -15.30 2.75
N ALA A 8 -10.71 -15.17 3.76
CA ALA A 8 -10.77 -14.06 4.71
C ALA A 8 -10.19 -12.75 4.14
N LEU A 9 -9.44 -12.83 3.04
CA LEU A 9 -8.85 -11.64 2.41
C LEU A 9 -9.88 -10.88 1.56
N PRO A 10 -9.87 -9.54 1.60
CA PRO A 10 -10.69 -8.74 0.70
C PRO A 10 -10.19 -8.82 -0.74
N VAL A 11 -11.09 -8.61 -1.70
CA VAL A 11 -10.70 -8.31 -3.09
C VAL A 11 -9.78 -7.09 -3.10
N GLY A 12 -8.71 -7.16 -3.89
CA GLY A 12 -7.62 -6.20 -3.93
C GLY A 12 -6.49 -6.49 -2.94
N ALA A 13 -6.58 -7.54 -2.11
CA ALA A 13 -5.52 -7.91 -1.20
C ALA A 13 -4.20 -8.21 -1.94
N PRO A 14 -3.06 -7.65 -1.52
CA PRO A 14 -1.77 -7.93 -2.12
C PRO A 14 -1.28 -9.33 -1.73
N LEU A 15 -0.80 -10.08 -2.72
CA LEU A 15 -0.33 -11.45 -2.60
C LEU A 15 0.98 -11.63 -3.38
N LEU A 16 1.65 -12.74 -3.13
CA LEU A 16 2.77 -13.24 -3.92
C LEU A 16 2.35 -14.56 -4.56
N ALA A 17 2.60 -14.71 -5.86
CA ALA A 17 2.26 -15.91 -6.62
C ALA A 17 3.49 -16.70 -7.05
N GLY A 18 3.42 -18.02 -6.89
CA GLY A 18 4.42 -18.95 -7.40
C GLY A 18 5.75 -18.95 -6.65
N PRO A 19 6.74 -19.69 -7.14
CA PRO A 19 8.05 -19.84 -6.50
C PRO A 19 8.90 -18.56 -6.56
N ASP A 20 8.69 -17.72 -7.58
CA ASP A 20 9.43 -16.46 -7.77
C ASP A 20 8.85 -15.29 -6.97
N ALA A 21 7.81 -15.53 -6.16
CA ALA A 21 7.13 -14.52 -5.37
C ALA A 21 6.67 -13.30 -6.21
N GLU A 22 6.03 -13.56 -7.35
CA GLU A 22 5.53 -12.51 -8.24
C GLU A 22 4.43 -11.69 -7.52
N PRO A 23 4.53 -10.35 -7.43
CA PRO A 23 3.49 -9.53 -6.82
C PRO A 23 2.21 -9.55 -7.65
N VAL A 24 1.10 -9.90 -7.01
CA VAL A 24 -0.24 -9.92 -7.61
C VAL A 24 -1.28 -9.36 -6.64
N VAL A 25 -2.48 -9.05 -7.13
CA VAL A 25 -3.63 -8.70 -6.28
C VAL A 25 -4.77 -9.70 -6.48
N LEU A 26 -5.45 -10.05 -5.40
CA LEU A 26 -6.62 -10.93 -5.45
C LEU A 26 -7.78 -10.23 -6.16
N ALA A 27 -8.25 -10.76 -7.29
CA ALA A 27 -9.40 -10.23 -8.02
C ALA A 27 -10.70 -10.92 -7.58
N GLU A 28 -10.72 -12.25 -7.57
CA GLU A 28 -11.88 -13.02 -7.12
C GLU A 28 -11.50 -14.47 -6.75
N LEU A 29 -12.43 -15.18 -6.11
CA LEU A 29 -12.35 -16.63 -5.95
C LEU A 29 -13.27 -17.30 -6.96
N THR A 30 -12.70 -18.17 -7.80
CA THR A 30 -13.46 -18.97 -8.76
C THR A 30 -13.76 -20.34 -8.15
N PRO A 31 -15.04 -20.70 -7.89
CA PRO A 31 -15.41 -21.99 -7.34
C PRO A 31 -15.14 -23.14 -8.35
N PRO A 32 -15.19 -24.40 -7.90
CA PRO A 32 -15.12 -25.56 -8.79
C PRO A 32 -16.26 -25.52 -9.82
N GLY A 33 -16.02 -26.04 -11.01
CA GLY A 33 -16.98 -26.04 -12.11
C GLY A 33 -16.64 -27.08 -13.16
N PRO A 34 -17.36 -27.11 -14.30
CA PRO A 34 -17.07 -28.05 -15.38
C PRO A 34 -15.61 -27.91 -15.83
N GLY A 35 -14.81 -28.99 -15.67
CA GLY A 35 -13.38 -28.98 -15.99
C GLY A 35 -12.44 -28.47 -14.87
N ARG A 36 -12.96 -28.04 -13.71
CA ARG A 36 -12.16 -27.63 -12.53
C ARG A 36 -12.63 -28.34 -11.28
N ARG A 37 -11.76 -29.18 -10.72
CA ARG A 37 -12.04 -29.95 -9.49
C ARG A 37 -11.85 -29.14 -8.19
N THR A 38 -11.18 -28.00 -8.26
CA THR A 38 -10.77 -27.21 -7.09
C THR A 38 -11.04 -25.73 -7.28
N THR A 39 -11.29 -25.02 -6.18
CA THR A 39 -11.36 -23.55 -6.16
C THR A 39 -10.00 -22.96 -6.56
N THR A 40 -10.02 -21.96 -7.44
CA THR A 40 -8.84 -21.13 -7.80
C THR A 40 -9.08 -19.70 -7.38
N ALA A 41 -7.99 -18.93 -7.23
CA ALA A 41 -8.06 -17.48 -7.11
C ALA A 41 -7.74 -16.88 -8.47
N ARG A 42 -8.57 -15.95 -8.93
CA ARG A 42 -8.17 -15.06 -10.02
C ARG A 42 -7.36 -13.93 -9.43
N VAL A 43 -6.19 -13.69 -10.01
CA VAL A 43 -5.27 -12.63 -9.59
C VAL A 43 -4.93 -11.73 -10.76
N LEU A 44 -4.65 -10.47 -10.46
CA LEU A 44 -4.14 -9.50 -11.42
C LEU A 44 -2.65 -9.28 -11.15
N THR A 45 -1.83 -9.41 -12.19
CA THR A 45 -0.40 -9.09 -12.13
C THR A 45 -0.18 -7.58 -12.13
N VAL A 46 1.04 -7.14 -11.81
CA VAL A 46 1.43 -5.72 -11.92
C VAL A 46 1.32 -5.15 -13.34
N LEU A 47 1.33 -6.02 -14.36
CA LEU A 47 1.15 -5.65 -15.76
C LEU A 47 -0.34 -5.61 -16.18
N GLY A 48 -1.26 -5.92 -15.27
CA GLY A 48 -2.70 -5.94 -15.52
C GLY A 48 -3.22 -7.23 -16.17
N GLU A 49 -2.39 -8.27 -16.27
CA GLU A 49 -2.82 -9.58 -16.78
C GLU A 49 -3.58 -10.36 -15.70
N GLU A 50 -4.69 -11.00 -16.09
CA GLU A 50 -5.45 -11.90 -15.22
C GLU A 50 -4.98 -13.34 -15.34
N ARG A 51 -4.83 -14.03 -14.20
CA ARG A 51 -4.45 -15.45 -14.15
C ARG A 51 -5.22 -16.19 -13.05
N ASP A 52 -5.56 -17.45 -13.30
CA ASP A 52 -6.10 -18.34 -12.27
C ASP A 52 -4.95 -19.10 -11.58
N VAL A 53 -4.89 -18.99 -10.26
CA VAL A 53 -3.82 -19.57 -9.43
C VAL A 53 -4.44 -20.45 -8.33
N LEU A 54 -3.81 -21.59 -8.05
CA LEU A 54 -4.21 -22.43 -6.92
C LEU A 54 -3.88 -21.73 -5.60
N PRO A 55 -4.76 -21.72 -4.58
CA PRO A 55 -4.51 -21.06 -3.30
C PRO A 55 -3.18 -21.44 -2.63
N ARG A 56 -2.77 -22.71 -2.77
CA ARG A 56 -1.49 -23.20 -2.22
C ARG A 56 -0.25 -22.51 -2.82
N LEU A 57 -0.36 -21.95 -4.02
CA LEU A 57 0.71 -21.23 -4.73
C LEU A 57 0.69 -19.72 -4.42
N LEU A 58 -0.22 -19.26 -3.57
CA LEU A 58 -0.27 -17.88 -3.11
C LEU A 58 0.34 -17.79 -1.71
N ALA A 59 1.05 -16.72 -1.45
CA ALA A 59 1.45 -16.32 -0.11
C ALA A 59 0.92 -14.91 0.17
N PRO A 60 0.62 -14.56 1.43
CA PRO A 60 0.40 -13.18 1.80
C PRO A 60 1.61 -12.35 1.35
N ALA A 61 1.35 -11.22 0.68
CA ALA A 61 2.42 -10.26 0.53
C ALA A 61 2.81 -9.76 1.93
N PRO A 62 4.10 -9.51 2.19
CA PRO A 62 4.49 -8.81 3.40
C PRO A 62 3.68 -7.50 3.47
N PRO A 63 3.24 -7.08 4.68
CA PRO A 63 2.52 -5.82 4.82
C PRO A 63 3.33 -4.72 4.13
N ALA A 64 2.65 -3.90 3.34
CA ALA A 64 3.30 -2.80 2.64
C ALA A 64 4.07 -1.99 3.70
N ARG A 65 5.40 -1.91 3.53
CA ARG A 65 6.28 -1.23 4.49
C ARG A 65 5.77 0.19 4.79
N TYR A 66 5.15 0.83 3.80
CA TYR A 66 4.54 2.15 3.88
C TYR A 66 3.03 2.04 3.59
N PRO A 67 2.16 2.60 4.44
CA PRO A 67 0.72 2.62 4.19
C PRO A 67 0.40 3.52 2.98
N ASP A 68 -0.70 3.22 2.30
CA ASP A 68 -1.23 4.07 1.24
C ASP A 68 -1.72 5.40 1.82
N ALA A 69 -1.42 6.49 1.11
CA ALA A 69 -1.88 7.80 1.49
C ALA A 69 -3.40 7.93 1.34
N VAL A 70 -4.05 8.32 2.43
CA VAL A 70 -5.50 8.54 2.53
C VAL A 70 -5.81 9.88 3.18
N ALA A 71 -7.01 10.41 2.92
CA ALA A 71 -7.42 11.72 3.44
C ALA A 71 -7.46 11.76 4.98
N VAL A 72 -7.85 10.66 5.63
CA VAL A 72 -7.99 10.56 7.08
C VAL A 72 -7.44 9.23 7.57
N ARG A 73 -6.60 9.29 8.62
CA ARG A 73 -6.08 8.14 9.38
C ARG A 73 -6.62 8.21 10.81
N PRO A 74 -7.68 7.44 11.15
CA PRO A 74 -8.36 7.56 12.44
C PRO A 74 -7.52 7.09 13.63
N ASP A 75 -6.43 6.36 13.37
CA ASP A 75 -5.48 5.85 14.34
C ASP A 75 -4.47 6.90 14.82
N LEU A 76 -4.42 8.08 14.19
CA LEU A 76 -3.46 9.12 14.50
C LEU A 76 -4.13 10.29 15.24
N THR A 77 -3.49 10.76 16.30
CA THR A 77 -3.91 11.93 17.09
C THR A 77 -2.78 12.94 17.24
N GLY A 78 -3.14 14.22 17.37
CA GLY A 78 -2.22 15.34 17.46
C GLY A 78 -1.52 15.67 16.14
N HIS A 79 -0.43 16.42 16.23
CA HIS A 79 0.38 16.83 15.10
C HIS A 79 1.44 15.77 14.79
N THR A 80 1.37 15.17 13.59
CA THR A 80 2.24 14.06 13.20
C THR A 80 2.81 14.22 11.79
N ILE A 81 3.99 13.64 11.57
CA ILE A 81 4.54 13.41 10.23
C ILE A 81 4.60 11.90 9.99
N THR A 82 4.12 11.46 8.83
CA THR A 82 4.08 10.05 8.41
C THR A 82 4.83 9.88 7.10
N VAL A 83 5.27 8.64 6.81
CA VAL A 83 5.75 8.27 5.46
C VAL A 83 4.72 7.35 4.82
N GLU A 84 4.16 7.77 3.69
CA GLU A 84 3.05 7.10 3.03
C GLU A 84 3.25 7.03 1.52
N LYS A 85 2.63 6.05 0.87
CA LYS A 85 2.69 5.88 -0.59
C LYS A 85 1.58 6.66 -1.28
N ILE A 86 1.91 7.54 -2.22
CA ILE A 86 0.91 8.26 -2.99
C ILE A 86 0.20 7.29 -3.95
N THR A 87 -1.12 7.19 -3.83
CA THR A 87 -1.94 6.36 -4.71
C THR A 87 -2.66 7.20 -5.76
N ALA A 88 -3.09 6.56 -6.86
CA ALA A 88 -3.92 7.21 -7.87
C ALA A 88 -5.25 7.74 -7.30
N ARG A 89 -5.74 7.16 -6.20
CA ARG A 89 -6.99 7.54 -5.53
C ARG A 89 -6.90 8.88 -4.80
N ILE A 90 -5.77 9.13 -4.12
CA ILE A 90 -5.58 10.35 -3.32
C ILE A 90 -4.90 11.46 -4.14
N TRP A 91 -4.07 11.09 -5.11
CA TRP A 91 -3.26 12.01 -5.92
C TRP A 91 -4.00 13.26 -6.44
N PRO A 92 -5.23 13.17 -6.99
CA PRO A 92 -5.94 14.35 -7.50
C PRO A 92 -6.19 15.42 -6.43
N ARG A 93 -6.23 15.04 -5.15
CA ARG A 93 -6.44 15.95 -4.01
C ARG A 93 -5.16 16.63 -3.53
N LEU A 94 -3.99 16.13 -3.93
CA LEU A 94 -2.70 16.64 -3.45
C LEU A 94 -2.19 17.84 -4.26
N GLY A 95 -2.78 18.13 -5.42
CA GLY A 95 -2.34 19.21 -6.30
C GLY A 95 -0.94 18.99 -6.91
N LEU A 96 -0.45 17.75 -6.92
CA LEU A 96 0.88 17.38 -7.42
C LEU A 96 0.81 16.87 -8.88
N ALA A 97 1.93 16.85 -9.59
CA ALA A 97 2.01 16.27 -10.94
C ALA A 97 1.74 14.76 -10.94
N ARG A 98 1.23 14.18 -12.05
CA ARG A 98 0.84 12.76 -12.11
C ARG A 98 2.00 11.78 -11.86
N GLY A 99 3.24 12.19 -12.14
CA GLY A 99 4.45 11.37 -11.96
C GLY A 99 4.79 11.01 -10.51
N VAL A 100 4.03 11.52 -9.53
CA VAL A 100 4.23 11.20 -8.11
C VAL A 100 3.45 9.96 -7.66
N VAL A 101 2.52 9.44 -8.47
CA VAL A 101 1.77 8.22 -8.14
C VAL A 101 2.74 7.05 -8.00
N GLY A 102 2.66 6.34 -6.88
CA GLY A 102 3.54 5.24 -6.52
C GLY A 102 4.76 5.65 -5.70
N GLN A 103 5.07 6.95 -5.60
CA GLN A 103 6.18 7.44 -4.79
C GLN A 103 5.84 7.50 -3.29
N LEU A 104 6.87 7.48 -2.46
CA LEU A 104 6.76 7.75 -1.03
C LEU A 104 6.76 9.25 -0.77
N ALA A 105 6.00 9.67 0.23
CA ALA A 105 5.85 11.05 0.63
C ALA A 105 5.90 11.19 2.15
N ALA A 106 6.54 12.26 2.63
CA ALA A 106 6.40 12.71 4.00
C ALA A 106 5.12 13.56 4.08
N ILE A 107 4.14 13.12 4.88
CA ILE A 107 2.82 13.74 4.98
C ILE A 107 2.62 14.26 6.40
N GLU A 108 2.32 15.55 6.48
CA GLU A 108 1.87 16.19 7.72
C GLU A 108 0.39 15.90 7.95
N ARG A 109 0.08 15.52 9.19
CA ARG A 109 -1.27 15.24 9.64
C ARG A 109 -1.57 15.94 10.95
N GLN A 110 -2.80 16.40 11.06
CA GLN A 110 -3.37 16.95 12.28
C GLN A 110 -4.60 16.12 12.65
N ASP A 111 -4.54 15.44 13.79
CA ASP A 111 -5.61 14.56 14.29
C ASP A 111 -6.05 13.55 13.21
N GLY A 112 -5.07 13.00 12.49
CA GLY A 112 -5.28 12.02 11.44
C GLY A 112 -5.65 12.58 10.07
N HIS A 113 -6.05 13.85 9.98
CA HIS A 113 -6.39 14.49 8.70
C HIS A 113 -5.11 14.84 7.93
N LEU A 114 -5.09 14.56 6.62
CA LEU A 114 -4.04 15.01 5.73
C LEU A 114 -4.05 16.54 5.65
N VAL A 115 -2.96 17.18 6.11
CA VAL A 115 -2.80 18.64 6.07
C VAL A 115 -2.01 19.05 4.84
N LYS A 116 -0.81 18.49 4.67
CA LYS A 116 0.05 18.76 3.51
C LYS A 116 1.01 17.62 3.21
N VAL A 117 1.51 17.60 1.98
CA VAL A 117 2.69 16.81 1.60
C VAL A 117 3.92 17.70 1.81
N CYS A 118 4.83 17.30 2.70
CA CYS A 118 6.04 18.07 3.01
C CYS A 118 7.10 17.91 1.92
N CYS A 119 7.30 16.67 1.44
CA CYS A 119 8.16 16.33 0.31
C CYS A 119 7.78 14.95 -0.23
N ILE A 120 8.22 14.66 -1.45
CA ILE A 120 8.16 13.33 -2.06
C ILE A 120 9.56 12.78 -2.30
N ALA A 121 9.70 11.46 -2.46
CA ALA A 121 11.00 10.81 -2.60
C ALA A 121 11.84 11.38 -3.76
N SER A 122 11.23 11.77 -4.89
CA SER A 122 11.96 12.38 -6.00
C SER A 122 12.54 13.77 -5.69
N ASP A 123 12.05 14.46 -4.66
CA ASP A 123 12.56 15.78 -4.26
C ASP A 123 13.91 15.70 -3.54
N LEU A 124 14.30 14.51 -3.07
CA LEU A 124 15.40 14.36 -2.11
C LEU A 124 16.79 14.17 -2.75
N TRP A 125 16.89 14.11 -4.08
CA TRP A 125 18.16 14.09 -4.83
C TRP A 125 19.18 13.05 -4.29
N GLY A 126 18.69 11.86 -3.93
CA GLY A 126 19.49 10.77 -3.32
C GLY A 126 19.37 10.64 -1.80
N GLY A 127 18.61 11.54 -1.15
CA GLY A 127 18.26 11.44 0.26
C GLY A 127 17.16 10.42 0.56
N ASP A 128 17.07 10.04 1.84
CA ASP A 128 16.09 9.08 2.35
C ASP A 128 14.84 9.79 2.89
N ILE A 129 13.66 9.29 2.49
CA ILE A 129 12.36 9.88 2.84
C ILE A 129 12.05 9.79 4.34
N GLU A 130 12.52 8.73 5.03
CA GLU A 130 12.33 8.60 6.47
C GLU A 130 13.16 9.64 7.23
N THR A 131 14.37 9.92 6.75
CA THR A 131 15.23 10.97 7.28
C THR A 131 14.60 12.36 7.08
N ALA A 132 14.07 12.63 5.89
CA ALA A 132 13.34 13.88 5.64
C ALA A 132 12.13 14.02 6.56
N ALA A 133 11.32 12.96 6.73
CA ALA A 133 10.17 12.97 7.62
C ALA A 133 10.53 13.30 9.07
N ARG A 134 11.63 12.73 9.60
CA ARG A 134 12.16 13.07 10.94
C ARG A 134 12.53 14.55 11.03
N SER A 135 13.27 15.07 10.05
CA SER A 135 13.64 16.49 10.03
C SER A 135 12.44 17.44 9.99
N TYR A 136 11.38 17.10 9.22
CA TYR A 136 10.14 17.88 9.24
C TYR A 136 9.42 17.78 10.58
N ALA A 137 9.38 16.60 11.18
CA ALA A 137 8.75 16.42 12.48
C ALA A 137 9.40 17.31 13.54
N ASP A 138 10.74 17.30 13.60
CA ASP A 138 11.52 18.14 14.50
C ASP A 138 11.29 19.64 14.23
N GLY A 139 11.32 20.03 12.95
CA GLY A 139 11.12 21.42 12.54
C GLY A 139 9.72 21.97 12.82
N TYR A 140 8.69 21.12 12.81
CA TYR A 140 7.30 21.53 13.02
C TYR A 140 6.80 21.29 14.46
N GLY A 141 7.63 20.70 15.32
CA GLY A 141 7.18 20.26 16.64
C GLY A 141 6.11 19.16 16.57
N ALA A 142 6.18 18.33 15.53
CA ALA A 142 5.28 17.21 15.30
C ALA A 142 5.93 15.89 15.74
N ARG A 143 5.11 14.86 15.98
CA ARG A 143 5.61 13.50 16.25
C ARG A 143 5.83 12.75 14.93
N CYS A 144 7.04 12.23 14.69
CA CYS A 144 7.28 11.33 13.58
C CYS A 144 6.68 9.95 13.85
N VAL A 145 5.84 9.45 12.93
CA VAL A 145 5.22 8.12 13.00
C VAL A 145 5.92 7.20 11.98
N PRO A 146 6.60 6.15 12.43
CA PRO A 146 7.28 5.21 11.54
C PRO A 146 6.33 4.55 10.54
N ALA A 147 6.91 4.12 9.42
CA ALA A 147 6.18 3.29 8.47
C ALA A 147 5.85 1.92 9.09
N GLY A 148 4.61 1.46 8.94
CA GLY A 148 4.17 0.18 9.51
C GLY A 148 3.75 0.20 10.98
N SER A 149 3.83 1.34 11.68
CA SER A 149 3.10 1.50 12.95
C SER A 149 1.61 1.75 12.66
N ALA A 150 0.81 0.74 12.99
CA ALA A 150 -0.64 0.79 13.16
C ALA A 150 -0.96 0.36 14.60
#